data_AF-A0A8W8K1G6-F1
#
_entry.id   AF-A0A8W8K1G6-F1
#
_cell.length_a   1.000
_cell.length_b   1.000
_cell.length_c   1.000
_cell.angle_alpha   90.00
_cell.angle_beta   90.00
_cell.angle_gamma   90.00
#
_symmetry.space_group_name_H-M   'P 1'
#
loop_
_entity.id
_entity.type
_entity.pdbx_description
1 polymer ?
#
loop_
_entity_poly.entity_id
_entity_poly.type
_entity_poly.pdbx_seq_one_letter_code
_entity_poly.pdbx_strand_id
1 'polypeptide(L)'
;FNLETEWKNTFPRQRELDREELFEKAKGDILDEIINLGQLTPKEWEEAFYNKLWERASSYFFESIYLPAAQTENSGIFNTTVDIKLKQWADNMLPKKCVEVGWDTLHDEFIKIVEKDKKNKGHDEIFDQLKLAVIEASKNKHQWDSKAEDSLRVIQVNTLEDRSVTDKQQWDAAVKFMEETVKGRLHQTQDKLKELTGPGKWEQWTHWKSKTQDHRNRGATKGELEKILSAEKDHKSNLATDELTTVRRNLQTSGIEVTNDFIRETWYHVYRQFFLTKALGQCQECRKGFYYYQKGFTDSGLECNDVVLFWRLQRMLQITSNALRQQVVNNEARRLERIIKEVLDEFGEDQDTLAKLLTGPRVQLAEELKKVRQIQEKLEEFIQALNKEK
;
A
#
# COMPACT_ATOMS: atom_id res chain seq x y z
N PHE A 1 -42.15 -5.02 -36.10
CA PHE A 1 -43.26 -5.08 -35.14
C PHE A 1 -42.94 -5.87 -33.89
N ASN A 2 -42.43 -7.12 -33.95
CA ASN A 2 -42.20 -7.89 -32.71
C ASN A 2 -41.02 -7.37 -31.84
N LEU A 3 -39.87 -7.08 -32.44
CA LEU A 3 -38.66 -6.65 -31.70
C LEU A 3 -38.82 -5.29 -30.99
N GLU A 4 -39.57 -4.34 -31.56
CA GLU A 4 -39.81 -3.03 -30.91
C GLU A 4 -40.74 -3.17 -29.69
N THR A 5 -41.70 -4.10 -29.76
CA THR A 5 -42.54 -4.44 -28.62
C THR A 5 -41.73 -5.17 -27.55
N GLU A 6 -40.84 -6.07 -27.96
CA GLU A 6 -39.91 -6.76 -27.06
C GLU A 6 -38.98 -5.78 -26.33
N TRP A 7 -38.41 -4.78 -27.03
CA TRP A 7 -37.61 -3.72 -26.41
C TRP A 7 -38.41 -2.94 -25.36
N LYS A 8 -39.59 -2.45 -25.74
CA LYS A 8 -40.46 -1.66 -24.85
C LYS A 8 -40.88 -2.44 -23.59
N ASN A 9 -41.02 -3.76 -23.70
CA ASN A 9 -41.37 -4.63 -22.58
C ASN A 9 -40.16 -4.97 -21.69
N THR A 10 -39.01 -5.25 -22.29
CA THR A 10 -37.81 -5.74 -21.58
C THR A 10 -36.97 -4.61 -20.99
N PHE A 11 -36.89 -3.46 -21.69
CA PHE A 11 -36.07 -2.30 -21.29
C PHE A 11 -36.92 -1.01 -21.24
N PRO A 12 -37.96 -0.95 -20.37
CA PRO A 12 -38.83 0.19 -20.30
C PRO A 12 -38.05 1.45 -19.91
N ARG A 13 -38.29 2.56 -20.63
CA ARG A 13 -37.64 3.88 -20.42
C ARG A 13 -36.13 3.92 -20.73
N GLN A 14 -35.56 2.89 -21.36
CA GLN A 14 -34.20 2.94 -21.90
C GLN A 14 -34.21 3.29 -23.38
N ARG A 15 -33.29 4.19 -23.77
CA ARG A 15 -33.05 4.51 -25.18
C ARG A 15 -32.33 3.33 -25.84
N GLU A 16 -32.76 3.00 -27.06
CA GLU A 16 -32.07 2.06 -27.94
C GLU A 16 -30.73 2.69 -28.33
N LEU A 17 -29.64 2.11 -27.85
CA LEU A 17 -28.27 2.48 -28.20
C LEU A 17 -27.59 1.23 -28.75
N ASP A 18 -27.01 1.33 -29.94
CA ASP A 18 -26.20 0.25 -30.49
C ASP A 18 -24.81 0.22 -29.84
N ARG A 19 -23.98 -0.75 -30.24
CA ARG A 19 -22.66 -0.94 -29.63
C ARG A 19 -21.74 0.26 -29.82
N GLU A 20 -21.78 0.91 -30.98
CA GLU A 20 -20.98 2.11 -31.28
C GLU A 20 -21.43 3.29 -30.41
N GLU A 21 -22.74 3.53 -30.29
CA GLU A 21 -23.29 4.59 -29.45
C GLU A 21 -23.03 4.33 -27.95
N LEU A 22 -23.09 3.06 -27.51
CA LEU A 22 -22.71 2.67 -26.15
C LEU A 22 -21.23 2.90 -25.89
N PHE A 23 -20.37 2.58 -26.86
CA PHE A 23 -18.94 2.84 -26.77
C PHE A 23 -18.63 4.33 -26.66
N GLU A 24 -19.21 5.18 -27.51
CA GLU A 24 -19.00 6.64 -27.44
C GLU A 24 -19.48 7.23 -26.12
N LYS A 25 -20.59 6.72 -25.57
CA LYS A 25 -21.03 7.11 -24.23
C LYS A 25 -20.02 6.71 -23.15
N ALA A 26 -19.57 5.45 -23.15
CA ALA A 26 -18.58 4.96 -22.19
C ALA A 26 -17.24 5.69 -22.30
N LYS A 27 -16.83 6.04 -23.52
CA LYS A 27 -15.65 6.87 -23.82
C LYS A 27 -15.78 8.22 -23.13
N GLY A 28 -16.92 8.89 -23.27
CA GLY A 28 -17.22 10.13 -22.55
C GLY A 28 -17.09 9.97 -21.03
N ASP A 29 -17.73 8.94 -20.47
CA ASP A 29 -17.72 8.68 -19.02
C ASP A 29 -16.28 8.44 -18.49
N ILE A 30 -15.48 7.65 -19.18
CA ILE A 30 -14.07 7.38 -18.80
C ILE A 30 -13.21 8.65 -18.90
N LEU A 31 -13.45 9.48 -19.93
CA LEU A 31 -12.75 10.76 -20.09
C LEU A 31 -13.12 11.76 -18.98
N ASP A 32 -14.36 11.74 -18.49
CA ASP A 32 -14.76 12.55 -17.33
C ASP A 32 -14.12 12.02 -16.03
N GLU A 33 -13.99 10.70 -15.86
CA GLU A 33 -13.32 10.08 -14.71
C GLU A 33 -11.83 10.47 -14.63
N ILE A 34 -11.11 10.51 -15.76
CA ILE A 34 -9.70 10.95 -15.77
C ILE A 34 -9.56 12.45 -15.50
N ILE A 35 -10.53 13.28 -15.93
CA ILE A 35 -10.58 14.69 -15.56
C ILE A 35 -10.76 14.83 -14.04
N ASN A 36 -11.64 14.04 -13.44
CA ASN A 36 -11.84 14.02 -11.98
C ASN A 36 -10.57 13.61 -11.22
N LEU A 37 -9.75 12.70 -11.77
CA LEU A 37 -8.45 12.35 -11.19
C LEU A 37 -7.51 13.56 -11.13
N GLY A 38 -7.51 14.38 -12.17
CA GLY A 38 -6.74 15.63 -12.22
C GLY A 38 -7.22 16.70 -11.23
N GLN A 39 -8.45 16.58 -10.72
CA GLN A 39 -9.05 17.52 -9.75
C GLN A 39 -8.80 17.14 -8.29
N LEU A 40 -8.19 15.98 -8.01
CA LEU A 40 -7.80 15.59 -6.65
C LEU A 40 -6.90 16.67 -6.03
N THR A 41 -7.18 16.99 -4.77
CA THR A 41 -6.49 18.06 -4.07
C THR A 41 -5.04 17.68 -3.76
N PRO A 42 -4.14 18.66 -3.56
CA PRO A 42 -2.76 18.36 -3.19
C PRO A 42 -2.64 17.51 -1.93
N LYS A 43 -3.54 17.73 -0.97
CA LYS A 43 -3.56 17.00 0.30
C LYS A 43 -3.95 15.53 0.10
N GLU A 44 -4.95 15.24 -0.72
CA GLU A 44 -5.36 13.87 -1.02
C GLU A 44 -4.22 13.07 -1.67
N TRP A 45 -3.52 13.68 -2.64
CA TRP A 45 -2.34 13.07 -3.24
C TRP A 45 -1.20 12.82 -2.25
N GLU A 46 -0.85 13.83 -1.45
CA GLU A 46 0.23 13.70 -0.48
C GLU A 46 -0.08 12.66 0.59
N GLU A 47 -1.32 12.57 1.07
CA GLU A 47 -1.76 11.53 2.02
C GLU A 47 -1.72 10.13 1.38
N ALA A 48 -2.20 9.98 0.15
CA ALA A 48 -2.17 8.71 -0.58
C ALA A 48 -0.73 8.21 -0.79
N PHE A 49 0.17 9.09 -1.26
CA PHE A 49 1.59 8.75 -1.41
C PHE A 49 2.25 8.45 -0.08
N TYR A 50 2.04 9.28 0.94
CA TYR A 50 2.67 9.10 2.25
C TYR A 50 2.33 7.73 2.85
N ASN A 51 1.04 7.37 2.85
CA ASN A 51 0.57 6.11 3.38
C ASN A 51 1.16 4.91 2.63
N LYS A 52 1.13 4.94 1.29
CA LYS A 52 1.63 3.83 0.48
C LYS A 52 3.16 3.71 0.49
N LEU A 53 3.86 4.84 0.54
CA LEU A 53 5.32 4.88 0.73
C LEU A 53 5.70 4.25 2.07
N TRP A 54 5.00 4.63 3.15
CA TRP A 54 5.26 4.07 4.47
C TRP A 54 4.95 2.56 4.51
N GLU A 55 3.82 2.14 3.96
CA GLU A 55 3.44 0.73 3.87
C GLU A 55 4.56 -0.12 3.24
N ARG A 56 5.07 0.31 2.07
CA ARG A 56 6.12 -0.39 1.32
C ARG A 56 7.51 -0.28 1.96
N ALA A 57 7.82 0.85 2.61
CA ALA A 57 9.14 1.10 3.21
C ALA A 57 9.28 0.52 4.63
N SER A 58 8.19 0.39 5.37
CA SER A 58 8.19 0.10 6.81
C SER A 58 8.95 -1.17 7.16
N SER A 59 8.78 -2.26 6.40
CA SER A 59 9.46 -3.52 6.69
C SER A 59 10.97 -3.38 6.51
N TYR A 60 11.41 -2.85 5.38
CA TYR A 60 12.84 -2.65 5.11
C TYR A 60 13.48 -1.72 6.14
N PHE A 61 12.85 -0.58 6.45
CA PHE A 61 13.36 0.36 7.44
C PHE A 61 13.57 -0.31 8.80
N PHE A 62 12.57 -1.03 9.30
CA PHE A 62 12.70 -1.70 10.60
C PHE A 62 13.77 -2.79 10.59
N GLU A 63 13.68 -3.71 9.63
CA GLU A 63 14.49 -4.92 9.62
C GLU A 63 15.94 -4.66 9.23
N SER A 64 16.14 -3.75 8.28
CA SER A 64 17.46 -3.53 7.68
C SER A 64 18.17 -2.30 8.24
N ILE A 65 17.45 -1.36 8.87
CA ILE A 65 18.01 -0.07 9.34
C ILE A 65 17.90 0.05 10.85
N TYR A 66 16.68 0.16 11.39
CA TYR A 66 16.44 0.50 12.78
C TYR A 66 16.89 -0.61 13.75
N LEU A 67 16.39 -1.84 13.57
CA LEU A 67 16.66 -2.94 14.50
C LEU A 67 18.17 -3.26 14.60
N PRO A 68 18.94 -3.35 13.50
CA PRO A 68 20.39 -3.55 13.58
C PRO A 68 21.13 -2.38 14.23
N ALA A 69 20.71 -1.13 13.96
CA ALA A 69 21.36 0.04 14.55
C ALA A 69 21.10 0.14 16.06
N ALA A 70 19.87 -0.12 16.50
CA ALA A 70 19.47 -0.07 17.90
C ALA A 70 20.12 -1.16 18.78
N GLN A 71 20.81 -2.13 18.16
CA GLN A 71 21.57 -3.18 18.85
C GLN A 71 23.07 -2.85 19.01
N THR A 72 23.48 -1.67 18.56
CA THR A 72 24.87 -1.21 18.70
C THR A 72 25.16 -0.78 20.14
N GLU A 73 26.44 -0.76 20.50
CA GLU A 73 26.88 -0.62 21.89
C GLU A 73 26.77 0.80 22.44
N ASN A 74 26.77 1.81 21.56
CA ASN A 74 26.67 3.22 21.94
C ASN A 74 26.07 4.06 20.82
N SER A 75 25.64 5.27 21.19
CA SER A 75 25.06 6.27 20.29
C SER A 75 25.94 6.69 19.11
N GLY A 76 27.27 6.65 19.23
CA GLY A 76 28.19 6.94 18.13
C GLY A 76 28.16 5.88 17.03
N ILE A 77 28.21 4.60 17.42
CA ILE A 77 28.12 3.47 16.50
C ILE A 77 26.71 3.36 15.91
N PHE A 78 25.67 3.65 16.70
CA PHE A 78 24.28 3.76 16.23
C PHE A 78 24.18 4.71 15.05
N ASN A 79 24.62 5.96 15.23
CA ASN A 79 24.52 6.99 14.21
C ASN A 79 25.28 6.60 12.94
N THR A 80 26.52 6.12 13.09
CA THR A 80 27.34 5.65 11.96
C THR A 80 26.66 4.51 11.19
N THR A 81 26.08 3.55 11.90
CA THR A 81 25.36 2.41 11.31
C THR A 81 24.12 2.87 10.55
N VAL A 82 23.35 3.79 11.14
CA VAL A 82 22.18 4.41 10.52
C VAL A 82 22.57 5.13 9.24
N ASP A 83 23.62 5.95 9.26
CA ASP A 83 24.03 6.75 8.10
C ASP A 83 24.44 5.86 6.92
N ILE A 84 25.25 4.83 7.19
CA ILE A 84 25.67 3.87 6.16
C ILE A 84 24.43 3.19 5.55
N LYS A 85 23.50 2.72 6.38
CA LYS A 85 22.32 1.97 5.92
C LYS A 85 21.29 2.85 5.20
N LEU A 86 21.06 4.08 5.68
CA LEU A 86 20.19 5.05 5.00
C LEU A 86 20.76 5.45 3.65
N LYS A 87 22.08 5.71 3.57
CA LYS A 87 22.75 6.03 2.31
C LYS A 87 22.67 4.89 1.32
N GLN A 88 23.01 3.67 1.73
CA GLN A 88 22.87 2.47 0.90
C GLN A 88 21.43 2.27 0.41
N TRP A 89 20.43 2.56 1.25
CA TRP A 89 19.03 2.45 0.85
C TRP A 89 18.64 3.50 -0.19
N ALA A 90 19.02 4.77 0.05
CA ALA A 90 18.78 5.90 -0.84
C ALA A 90 19.50 5.75 -2.20
N ASP A 91 20.71 5.20 -2.21
CA ASP A 91 21.50 5.04 -3.43
C ASP A 91 21.07 3.86 -4.30
N ASN A 92 20.44 2.82 -3.72
CA ASN A 92 20.23 1.56 -4.47
C ASN A 92 18.76 1.16 -4.67
N MET A 93 17.86 1.47 -3.74
CA MET A 93 16.52 0.87 -3.76
C MET A 93 15.38 1.87 -3.54
N LEU A 94 15.57 2.86 -2.67
CA LEU A 94 14.51 3.76 -2.27
C LEU A 94 13.89 4.53 -3.46
N PRO A 95 14.67 5.19 -4.36
CA PRO A 95 14.08 6.03 -5.39
C PRO A 95 13.25 5.21 -6.38
N LYS A 96 13.77 4.05 -6.81
CA LYS A 96 13.06 3.13 -7.69
C LYS A 96 11.74 2.67 -7.08
N LYS A 97 11.75 2.23 -5.81
CA LYS A 97 10.53 1.84 -5.09
C LYS A 97 9.55 3.00 -4.94
N CYS A 98 10.03 4.23 -4.77
CA CYS A 98 9.16 5.40 -4.71
C CYS A 98 8.50 5.71 -6.05
N VAL A 99 9.18 5.51 -7.17
CA VAL A 99 8.57 5.61 -8.51
C VAL A 99 7.51 4.53 -8.72
N GLU A 100 7.80 3.29 -8.32
CA GLU A 100 6.83 2.18 -8.35
C GLU A 100 5.58 2.52 -7.50
N VAL A 101 5.76 3.08 -6.31
CA VAL A 101 4.66 3.58 -5.47
C VAL A 101 3.93 4.73 -6.15
N GLY A 102 4.64 5.64 -6.79
CA GLY A 102 4.08 6.73 -7.58
C GLY A 102 3.08 6.21 -8.61
N TRP A 103 3.54 5.26 -9.41
CA TRP A 103 2.77 4.59 -10.45
C TRP A 103 1.59 3.81 -9.88
N ASP A 104 1.80 2.99 -8.84
CA ASP A 104 0.74 2.20 -8.22
C ASP A 104 -0.34 3.10 -7.62
N THR A 105 0.04 4.23 -6.99
CA THR A 105 -0.92 5.14 -6.34
C THR A 105 -1.75 5.88 -7.38
N LEU A 106 -1.14 6.35 -8.48
CA LEU A 106 -1.86 7.02 -9.56
C LEU A 106 -2.97 6.13 -10.12
N HIS A 107 -2.67 4.86 -10.39
CA HIS A 107 -3.63 3.89 -10.89
C HIS A 107 -4.68 3.51 -9.84
N ASP A 108 -4.30 3.34 -8.59
CA ASP A 108 -5.25 3.05 -7.51
C ASP A 108 -6.26 4.20 -7.31
N GLU A 109 -5.82 5.46 -7.37
CA GLU A 109 -6.72 6.61 -7.28
C GLU A 109 -7.66 6.69 -8.48
N PHE A 110 -7.19 6.35 -9.69
CA PHE A 110 -8.05 6.25 -10.85
C PHE A 110 -9.11 5.16 -10.68
N ILE A 111 -8.70 3.96 -10.24
CA ILE A 111 -9.63 2.84 -9.96
C ILE A 111 -10.66 3.25 -8.91
N LYS A 112 -10.26 3.93 -7.83
CA LYS A 112 -11.19 4.41 -6.79
C LYS A 112 -12.25 5.37 -7.35
N ILE A 113 -11.89 6.23 -8.30
CA ILE A 113 -12.83 7.14 -8.96
C ILE A 113 -13.84 6.34 -9.78
N VAL A 114 -13.36 5.38 -10.58
CA VAL A 114 -14.23 4.49 -11.38
C VAL A 114 -15.16 3.65 -10.48
N GLU A 115 -14.64 3.08 -9.39
CA GLU A 115 -15.44 2.29 -8.44
C GLU A 115 -16.46 3.14 -7.67
N LYS A 116 -16.18 4.42 -7.45
CA LYS A 116 -17.14 5.35 -6.84
C LYS A 116 -18.32 5.58 -7.76
N ASP A 117 -18.09 5.65 -9.07
CA ASP A 117 -19.17 5.77 -10.05
C ASP A 117 -20.11 4.56 -10.05
N LYS A 118 -19.55 3.34 -9.89
CA LYS A 118 -20.35 2.10 -9.78
C LYS A 118 -21.40 2.11 -8.66
N LYS A 119 -21.20 2.93 -7.62
CA LYS A 119 -22.11 3.04 -6.47
C LYS A 119 -23.25 4.03 -6.71
N ASN A 120 -23.24 4.75 -7.84
CA ASN A 120 -24.29 5.71 -8.18
C ASN A 120 -25.59 5.00 -8.59
N LYS A 121 -26.74 5.55 -8.20
CA LYS A 121 -28.08 4.97 -8.48
C LYS A 121 -28.42 4.86 -9.97
N GLY A 122 -27.64 5.48 -10.85
CA GLY A 122 -27.78 5.44 -12.30
C GLY A 122 -26.64 4.71 -13.02
N HIS A 123 -25.80 3.96 -12.29
CA HIS A 123 -24.72 3.17 -12.88
C HIS A 123 -25.27 2.13 -13.85
N ASP A 124 -24.61 2.00 -14.99
CA ASP A 124 -24.94 1.02 -16.02
C ASP A 124 -23.83 -0.03 -16.08
N GLU A 125 -24.13 -1.22 -15.56
CA GLU A 125 -23.17 -2.33 -15.44
C GLU A 125 -22.60 -2.77 -16.80
N ILE A 126 -23.24 -2.39 -17.92
CA ILE A 126 -22.75 -2.72 -19.26
C ILE A 126 -21.35 -2.18 -19.53
N PHE A 127 -20.99 -1.06 -18.90
CA PHE A 127 -19.71 -0.39 -19.14
C PHE A 127 -18.59 -0.97 -18.30
N ASP A 128 -18.89 -1.80 -17.29
CA ASP A 128 -17.89 -2.25 -16.33
C ASP A 128 -16.76 -3.05 -16.95
N GLN A 129 -17.07 -3.93 -17.90
CA GLN A 129 -16.05 -4.73 -18.59
C GLN A 129 -15.14 -3.85 -19.46
N LEU A 130 -15.73 -2.89 -20.17
CA LEU A 130 -14.97 -1.93 -20.98
C LEU A 130 -14.08 -1.04 -20.10
N LYS A 131 -14.62 -0.47 -19.02
CA LYS A 131 -13.85 0.36 -18.07
C LYS A 131 -12.67 -0.42 -17.48
N LEU A 132 -12.88 -1.67 -17.05
CA LEU A 132 -11.82 -2.54 -16.54
C LEU A 132 -10.75 -2.85 -17.60
N ALA A 133 -11.16 -3.18 -18.83
CA ALA A 133 -10.23 -3.47 -19.92
C ALA A 133 -9.38 -2.24 -20.30
N VAL A 134 -9.99 -1.05 -20.32
CA VAL A 134 -9.27 0.22 -20.55
C VAL A 134 -8.27 0.47 -19.43
N ILE A 135 -8.66 0.32 -18.17
CA ILE A 135 -7.75 0.47 -17.01
C ILE A 135 -6.56 -0.49 -17.14
N GLU A 136 -6.79 -1.76 -17.43
CA GLU A 136 -5.72 -2.76 -17.56
C GLU A 136 -4.78 -2.46 -18.73
N ALA A 137 -5.34 -2.13 -19.90
CA ALA A 137 -4.55 -1.78 -21.08
C ALA A 137 -3.74 -0.49 -20.87
N SER A 138 -4.33 0.55 -20.28
CA SER A 138 -3.64 1.80 -19.95
C SER A 138 -2.55 1.58 -18.91
N LYS A 139 -2.79 0.74 -17.91
CA LYS A 139 -1.80 0.33 -16.91
C LYS A 139 -0.60 -0.35 -17.57
N ASN A 140 -0.83 -1.31 -18.46
CA ASN A 140 0.24 -2.02 -19.16
C ASN A 140 1.08 -1.12 -20.09
N LYS A 141 0.49 -0.06 -20.65
CA LYS A 141 1.21 0.91 -21.50
C LYS A 141 1.88 2.04 -20.70
N HIS A 142 1.43 2.32 -19.48
CA HIS A 142 1.91 3.46 -18.72
C HIS A 142 3.33 3.25 -18.17
N GLN A 143 4.26 4.06 -18.64
CA GLN A 143 5.62 4.15 -18.11
C GLN A 143 5.83 5.51 -17.45
N TRP A 144 6.31 5.50 -16.20
CA TRP A 144 6.67 6.71 -15.46
C TRP A 144 7.92 7.36 -16.07
N ASP A 145 8.14 8.65 -15.80
CA ASP A 145 9.30 9.36 -16.35
C ASP A 145 10.61 8.69 -15.90
N SER A 146 11.42 8.29 -16.89
CA SER A 146 12.76 7.71 -16.69
C SER A 146 13.68 8.54 -15.80
N LYS A 147 13.50 9.87 -15.73
CA LYS A 147 14.32 10.78 -14.91
C LYS A 147 13.81 10.91 -13.47
N ALA A 148 12.63 10.37 -13.16
CA ALA A 148 12.02 10.49 -11.85
C ALA A 148 12.88 9.83 -10.77
N GLU A 149 13.49 8.68 -11.08
CA GLU A 149 14.34 7.95 -10.13
C GLU A 149 15.53 8.81 -9.66
N ASP A 150 16.27 9.40 -10.61
CA ASP A 150 17.43 10.23 -10.29
C ASP A 150 17.03 11.54 -9.58
N SER A 151 15.90 12.14 -9.99
CA SER A 151 15.37 13.33 -9.33
C SER A 151 15.00 13.06 -7.88
N LEU A 152 14.32 11.93 -7.60
CA LEU A 152 13.98 11.52 -6.24
C LEU A 152 15.22 11.19 -5.42
N ARG A 153 16.21 10.50 -6.01
CA ARG A 153 17.47 10.14 -5.35
C ARG A 153 18.16 11.33 -4.72
N VAL A 154 18.36 12.41 -5.49
CA VAL A 154 19.03 13.63 -5.01
C VAL A 154 18.31 14.21 -3.79
N ILE A 155 16.99 14.32 -3.86
CA ILE A 155 16.18 14.90 -2.79
C ILE A 155 16.19 14.00 -1.55
N GLN A 156 16.10 12.68 -1.74
CA GLN A 156 16.05 11.69 -0.67
C GLN A 156 17.39 11.58 0.06
N VAL A 157 18.52 11.52 -0.66
CA VAL A 157 19.86 11.49 -0.06
C VAL A 157 20.07 12.75 0.79
N ASN A 158 19.83 13.94 0.24
CA ASN A 158 20.00 15.19 0.97
C ASN A 158 19.11 15.26 2.22
N THR A 159 17.85 14.80 2.12
CA THR A 159 16.93 14.78 3.25
C THR A 159 17.35 13.79 4.31
N LEU A 160 17.81 12.61 3.89
CA LEU A 160 18.26 11.58 4.81
C LEU A 160 19.61 11.92 5.44
N GLU A 161 20.45 12.79 4.89
CA GLU A 161 21.71 13.19 5.54
C GLU A 161 21.52 14.24 6.66
N ASP A 162 20.41 14.98 6.64
CA ASP A 162 20.09 15.99 7.64
C ASP A 162 19.84 15.37 9.02
N ARG A 163 20.48 15.87 10.07
CA ARG A 163 20.28 15.43 11.46
C ARG A 163 19.67 16.50 12.35
N SER A 164 19.35 17.66 11.78
CA SER A 164 19.01 18.87 12.51
C SER A 164 17.49 18.99 12.71
N VAL A 165 17.02 18.57 13.87
CA VAL A 165 15.64 18.81 14.29
C VAL A 165 15.54 20.26 14.77
N THR A 166 14.92 21.12 13.95
CA THR A 166 15.01 22.58 14.14
C THR A 166 14.14 23.11 15.27
N ASP A 167 13.03 22.46 15.56
CA ASP A 167 12.04 22.93 16.52
C ASP A 167 11.36 21.80 17.28
N LYS A 168 10.71 22.17 18.39
CA LYS A 168 10.01 21.24 19.27
C LYS A 168 8.83 20.55 18.60
N GLN A 169 8.15 21.21 17.66
CA GLN A 169 7.00 20.62 16.97
C GLN A 169 7.44 19.46 16.08
N GLN A 170 8.54 19.61 15.36
CA GLN A 170 9.16 18.54 14.58
C GLN A 170 9.64 17.39 15.46
N TRP A 171 10.23 17.70 16.61
CA TRP A 171 10.62 16.70 17.60
C TRP A 171 9.41 15.90 18.10
N ASP A 172 8.35 16.59 18.54
CA ASP A 172 7.14 15.95 19.06
C ASP A 172 6.44 15.12 17.97
N ALA A 173 6.45 15.58 16.71
CA ALA A 173 5.94 14.82 15.56
C ALA A 173 6.75 13.54 15.29
N ALA A 174 8.08 13.62 15.38
CA ALA A 174 8.96 12.47 15.20
C ALA A 174 8.82 11.45 16.34
N VAL A 175 8.72 11.92 17.59
CA VAL A 175 8.44 11.06 18.75
C VAL A 175 7.10 10.35 18.57
N LYS A 176 6.05 11.08 18.15
CA LYS A 176 4.74 10.50 17.88
C LYS A 176 4.79 9.46 16.76
N PHE A 177 5.48 9.77 15.67
CA PHE A 177 5.65 8.85 14.54
C PHE A 177 6.39 7.58 14.98
N MET A 178 7.50 7.72 15.73
CA MET A 178 8.22 6.60 16.32
C MET A 178 7.32 5.77 17.25
N GLU A 179 6.57 6.42 18.13
CA GLU A 179 5.66 5.78 19.10
C GLU A 179 4.59 4.94 18.38
N GLU A 180 3.88 5.52 17.40
CA GLU A 180 2.86 4.81 16.60
C GLU A 180 3.46 3.63 15.85
N THR A 181 4.65 3.85 15.30
CA THR A 181 5.38 2.87 14.50
C THR A 181 5.85 1.68 15.33
N VAL A 182 6.45 1.92 16.50
CA VAL A 182 6.87 0.89 17.46
C VAL A 182 5.65 0.16 18.04
N LYS A 183 4.57 0.88 18.39
CA LYS A 183 3.32 0.26 18.86
C LYS A 183 2.71 -0.69 17.82
N GLY A 184 2.66 -0.27 16.55
CA GLY A 184 2.15 -1.11 15.47
C GLY A 184 2.94 -2.41 15.31
N ARG A 185 4.28 -2.33 15.34
CA ARG A 185 5.15 -3.53 15.32
C ARG A 185 5.03 -4.38 16.57
N LEU A 186 4.86 -3.77 17.74
CA LEU A 186 4.67 -4.49 19.00
C LEU A 186 3.37 -5.29 18.95
N HIS A 187 2.29 -4.68 18.47
CA HIS A 187 1.00 -5.35 18.31
C HIS A 187 1.11 -6.55 17.35
N GLN A 188 1.70 -6.37 16.17
CA GLN A 188 1.95 -7.47 15.22
C GLN A 188 2.78 -8.61 15.84
N THR A 189 3.79 -8.26 16.65
CA THR A 189 4.64 -9.25 17.34
C THR A 189 3.87 -9.99 18.44
N GLN A 190 3.04 -9.27 19.20
CA GLN A 190 2.19 -9.85 20.24
C GLN A 190 1.13 -10.78 19.65
N ASP A 191 0.52 -10.40 18.53
CA ASP A 191 -0.44 -11.24 17.81
C ASP A 191 0.23 -12.52 17.30
N LYS A 192 1.44 -12.42 16.73
CA LYS A 192 2.18 -13.60 16.29
C LYS A 192 2.59 -14.50 17.46
N LEU A 193 3.02 -13.93 18.59
CA LEU A 193 3.30 -14.69 19.80
C LEU A 193 2.05 -15.37 20.38
N LYS A 194 0.89 -14.70 20.32
CA LYS A 194 -0.39 -15.25 20.75
C LYS A 194 -0.83 -16.41 19.87
N GLU A 195 -0.67 -16.29 18.55
CA GLU A 195 -0.89 -17.38 17.59
C GLU A 195 -0.01 -18.59 17.95
N LEU A 196 1.28 -18.37 18.20
CA LEU A 196 2.25 -19.44 18.51
C LEU A 196 2.05 -20.09 19.89
N THR A 197 1.57 -19.35 20.89
CA THR A 197 1.38 -19.84 22.28
C THR A 197 -0.05 -20.27 22.59
N GLY A 198 -0.96 -20.11 21.63
CA GLY A 198 -2.35 -20.51 21.72
C GLY A 198 -3.23 -19.59 22.58
N PRO A 199 -4.53 -19.92 22.69
CA PRO A 199 -5.52 -19.08 23.36
C PRO A 199 -5.20 -18.82 24.82
N GLY A 200 -5.47 -17.59 25.28
CA GLY A 200 -5.35 -17.20 26.69
C GLY A 200 -6.35 -17.94 27.58
N LYS A 201 -6.14 -17.92 28.91
CA LYS A 201 -7.04 -18.60 29.87
C LYS A 201 -8.50 -18.14 29.73
N TRP A 202 -8.71 -16.86 29.46
CA TRP A 202 -10.04 -16.29 29.24
C TRP A 202 -10.69 -16.79 27.95
N GLU A 203 -9.95 -16.81 26.82
CA GLU A 203 -10.45 -17.29 25.52
C GLU A 203 -10.75 -18.80 25.53
N GLN A 204 -9.98 -19.58 26.30
CA GLN A 204 -10.28 -21.00 26.50
C GLN A 204 -11.64 -21.20 27.19
N TRP A 205 -11.99 -20.31 28.11
CA TRP A 205 -13.25 -20.37 28.84
C TRP A 205 -14.43 -19.77 28.06
N THR A 206 -14.27 -18.59 27.44
CA THR A 206 -15.36 -17.91 26.73
C THR A 206 -15.63 -18.48 25.34
N HIS A 207 -14.60 -18.93 24.62
CA HIS A 207 -14.71 -19.42 23.25
C HIS A 207 -14.45 -20.92 23.13
N TRP A 208 -14.37 -21.66 24.25
CA TRP A 208 -14.15 -23.11 24.29
C TRP A 208 -12.95 -23.58 23.46
N LYS A 209 -11.91 -22.75 23.35
CA LYS A 209 -10.69 -23.08 22.61
C LYS A 209 -9.74 -23.87 23.49
N SER A 210 -8.98 -24.80 22.91
CA SER A 210 -7.95 -25.56 23.63
C SER A 210 -6.54 -25.23 23.13
N LYS A 211 -5.53 -25.48 23.97
CA LYS A 211 -4.12 -25.40 23.56
C LYS A 211 -3.64 -26.73 23.02
N THR A 212 -2.99 -26.71 21.85
CA THR A 212 -2.26 -27.86 21.30
C THR A 212 -0.99 -28.12 22.12
N GLN A 213 -0.35 -29.26 21.88
CA GLN A 213 0.94 -29.57 22.53
C GLN A 213 2.01 -28.55 22.14
N ASP A 214 2.05 -28.14 20.87
CA ASP A 214 2.94 -27.08 20.40
C ASP A 214 2.72 -25.75 21.12
N HIS A 215 1.46 -25.33 21.32
CA HIS A 215 1.16 -24.11 22.09
C HIS A 215 1.69 -24.18 23.53
N ARG A 216 1.64 -25.37 24.17
CA ARG A 216 2.19 -25.58 25.51
C ARG A 216 3.72 -25.53 25.50
N ASN A 217 4.36 -26.23 24.56
CA ASN A 217 5.81 -26.25 24.38
C ASN A 217 6.34 -24.83 24.09
N ARG A 218 5.67 -24.07 23.22
CA ARG A 218 6.01 -22.68 22.90
C ARG A 218 5.83 -21.76 24.10
N GLY A 219 4.76 -21.95 24.88
CA GLY A 219 4.52 -21.20 26.11
C GLY A 219 5.60 -21.42 27.17
N ALA A 220 6.02 -22.67 27.37
CA ALA A 220 7.11 -22.99 28.28
C ALA A 220 8.47 -22.44 27.78
N THR A 221 8.76 -22.61 26.49
CA THR A 221 9.97 -22.07 25.85
C THR A 221 10.02 -20.55 25.99
N LYS A 222 8.91 -19.85 25.71
CA LYS A 222 8.78 -18.41 25.92
C LYS A 222 9.09 -18.03 27.37
N GLY A 223 8.55 -18.75 28.35
CA GLY A 223 8.78 -18.47 29.76
C GLY A 223 10.26 -18.60 30.18
N GLU A 224 10.99 -19.57 29.65
CA GLU A 224 12.44 -19.69 29.89
C GLU A 224 13.23 -18.55 29.22
N LEU A 225 12.86 -18.16 28.01
CA LEU A 225 13.52 -17.07 27.29
C LEU A 225 13.25 -15.69 27.94
N GLU A 226 12.06 -15.46 28.48
CA GLU A 226 11.73 -14.24 29.23
C GLU A 226 12.56 -14.11 30.52
N LYS A 227 12.98 -15.22 31.15
CA LYS A 227 13.88 -15.19 32.31
C LYS A 227 15.26 -14.65 31.96
N ILE A 228 15.79 -15.00 30.79
CA ILE A 228 17.09 -14.47 30.29
C ILE A 228 17.00 -12.95 30.16
N LEU A 229 15.96 -12.47 29.47
CA LEU A 229 15.73 -11.03 29.27
C LEU A 229 15.44 -10.26 30.57
N SER A 230 14.87 -10.94 31.56
CA SER A 230 14.65 -10.36 32.89
C SER A 230 15.95 -10.24 33.70
N ALA A 231 16.90 -11.15 33.48
CA ALA A 231 18.22 -11.13 34.13
C ALA A 231 19.16 -10.11 33.47
N GLU A 232 19.10 -9.96 32.15
CA GLU A 232 19.95 -9.04 31.39
C GLU A 232 19.12 -8.03 30.58
N LYS A 233 19.01 -6.80 31.09
CA LYS A 233 18.21 -5.72 30.48
C LYS A 233 18.78 -5.18 29.15
N ASP A 234 20.05 -5.44 28.89
CA ASP A 234 20.78 -4.99 27.69
C ASP A 234 21.20 -6.16 26.78
N HIS A 235 20.49 -7.28 26.91
CA HIS A 235 20.76 -8.48 26.15
C HIS A 235 20.71 -8.22 24.62
N LYS A 236 21.65 -8.82 23.89
CA LYS A 236 21.76 -8.71 22.43
C LYS A 236 20.66 -9.51 21.72
N SER A 237 20.49 -9.30 20.42
CA SER A 237 19.43 -9.99 19.65
C SER A 237 19.69 -11.46 19.38
N ASN A 238 20.94 -11.90 19.46
CA ASN A 238 21.32 -13.28 19.23
C ASN A 238 21.38 -14.01 20.56
N LEU A 239 20.73 -15.18 20.62
CA LEU A 239 20.83 -16.10 21.74
C LEU A 239 22.18 -16.83 21.68
N ALA A 240 22.98 -16.73 22.73
CA ALA A 240 24.28 -17.38 22.79
C ALA A 240 24.14 -18.91 22.87
N THR A 241 25.21 -19.64 22.54
CA THR A 241 25.14 -21.11 22.41
C THR A 241 24.93 -21.80 23.76
N ASP A 242 25.51 -21.24 24.82
CA ASP A 242 25.35 -21.65 26.21
C ASP A 242 23.95 -21.33 26.75
N GLU A 243 23.38 -20.16 26.42
CA GLU A 243 22.00 -19.81 26.77
C GLU A 243 20.99 -20.74 26.11
N LEU A 244 21.16 -21.00 24.81
CA LEU A 244 20.35 -21.97 24.07
C LEU A 244 20.44 -23.37 24.70
N THR A 245 21.64 -23.78 25.11
CA THR A 245 21.85 -25.07 25.79
C THR A 245 21.15 -25.10 27.16
N THR A 246 21.19 -24.00 27.89
CA THR A 246 20.56 -23.85 29.21
C THR A 246 19.04 -23.91 29.10
N VAL A 247 18.44 -23.14 28.19
CA VAL A 247 16.99 -23.17 27.91
C VAL A 247 16.54 -24.58 27.55
N ARG A 248 17.26 -25.26 26.67
CA ARG A 248 16.94 -26.63 26.27
C ARG A 248 16.99 -27.61 27.45
N ARG A 249 18.01 -27.52 28.31
CA ARG A 249 18.14 -28.39 29.50
C ARG A 249 17.03 -28.13 30.52
N ASN A 250 16.64 -26.88 30.73
CA ASN A 250 15.53 -26.52 31.63
C ASN A 250 14.19 -27.08 31.13
N LEU A 251 13.94 -26.99 29.83
CA LEU A 251 12.75 -27.57 29.20
C LEU A 251 12.74 -29.10 29.30
N GLN A 252 13.88 -29.76 29.03
CA GLN A 252 14.01 -31.22 29.19
C GLN A 252 13.75 -31.67 30.63
N THR A 253 14.23 -30.93 31.62
CA THR A 253 13.99 -31.20 33.04
C THR A 253 12.50 -31.10 33.39
N SER A 254 11.76 -30.26 32.66
CA SER A 254 10.31 -30.10 32.79
C SER A 254 9.51 -31.09 31.94
N GLY A 255 10.17 -32.09 31.34
CA GLY A 255 9.55 -33.10 30.46
C GLY A 255 9.17 -32.57 29.07
N ILE A 256 9.76 -31.46 28.63
CA ILE A 256 9.48 -30.83 27.34
C ILE A 256 10.70 -31.00 26.42
N GLU A 257 10.56 -31.80 25.38
CA GLU A 257 11.58 -31.97 24.35
C GLU A 257 11.30 -31.05 23.16
N VAL A 258 12.23 -30.13 22.87
CA VAL A 258 12.18 -29.23 21.71
C VAL A 258 13.54 -29.16 21.02
N THR A 259 13.52 -28.85 19.72
CA THR A 259 14.73 -28.66 18.93
C THR A 259 15.35 -27.28 19.18
N ASN A 260 16.63 -27.13 18.83
CA ASN A 260 17.30 -25.83 18.89
C ASN A 260 16.63 -24.79 17.98
N ASP A 261 16.13 -25.21 16.83
CA ASP A 261 15.46 -24.30 15.87
C ASP A 261 14.11 -23.83 16.41
N PHE A 262 13.36 -24.69 17.10
CA PHE A 262 12.14 -24.30 17.80
C PHE A 262 12.41 -23.21 18.86
N ILE A 263 13.51 -23.32 19.60
CA ILE A 263 13.93 -22.31 20.58
C ILE A 263 14.29 -21.00 19.86
N ARG A 264 15.06 -21.04 18.77
CA ARG A 264 15.46 -19.85 18.00
C ARG A 264 14.27 -19.12 17.36
N GLU A 265 13.32 -19.85 16.80
CA GLU A 265 12.09 -19.27 16.27
C GLU A 265 11.28 -18.58 17.37
N THR A 266 11.18 -19.21 18.54
CA THR A 266 10.48 -18.60 19.69
C THR A 266 11.22 -17.35 20.16
N TRP A 267 12.55 -17.42 20.26
CA TRP A 267 13.42 -16.33 20.64
C TRP A 267 13.26 -15.11 19.74
N TYR A 268 13.22 -15.30 18.42
CA TYR A 268 13.03 -14.22 17.46
C TYR A 268 11.82 -13.33 17.81
N HIS A 269 10.69 -13.94 18.18
CA HIS A 269 9.48 -13.21 18.54
C HIS A 269 9.53 -12.65 19.97
N VAL A 270 10.07 -13.41 20.94
CA VAL A 270 10.18 -12.99 22.35
C VAL A 270 11.12 -11.78 22.48
N TYR A 271 12.30 -11.85 21.86
CA TYR A 271 13.25 -10.75 21.84
C TYR A 271 12.66 -9.50 21.20
N ARG A 272 11.96 -9.63 20.06
CA ARG A 272 11.27 -8.50 19.43
C ARG A 272 10.25 -7.84 20.34
N GLN A 273 9.43 -8.63 21.05
CA GLN A 273 8.47 -8.10 22.00
C GLN A 273 9.18 -7.28 23.08
N PHE A 274 10.27 -7.82 23.64
CA PHE A 274 11.08 -7.13 24.64
C PHE A 274 11.70 -5.84 24.10
N PHE A 275 12.39 -5.91 22.96
CA PHE A 275 13.01 -4.77 22.30
C PHE A 275 12.00 -3.65 22.02
N LEU A 276 10.86 -3.98 21.43
CA LEU A 276 9.82 -3.00 21.09
C LEU A 276 9.18 -2.39 22.35
N THR A 277 9.06 -3.17 23.44
CA THR A 277 8.58 -2.64 24.73
C THR A 277 9.56 -1.65 25.33
N LYS A 278 10.87 -1.93 25.24
CA LYS A 278 11.94 -1.02 25.68
C LYS A 278 11.96 0.27 24.83
N ALA A 279 11.93 0.13 23.50
CA ALA A 279 11.87 1.27 22.58
C ALA A 279 10.65 2.16 22.83
N LEU A 280 9.50 1.57 23.16
CA LEU A 280 8.29 2.32 23.49
C LEU A 280 8.43 3.12 24.79
N GLY A 281 9.13 2.56 25.79
CA GLY A 281 9.49 3.29 27.01
C GLY A 281 10.38 4.50 26.70
N GLN A 282 11.41 4.31 25.86
CA GLN A 282 12.31 5.37 25.42
C GLN A 282 11.57 6.50 24.69
N CYS A 283 10.54 6.21 23.87
CA CYS A 283 9.72 7.25 23.24
C CYS A 283 9.10 8.21 24.28
N GLN A 284 8.62 7.69 25.42
CA GLN A 284 8.00 8.52 26.45
C GLN A 284 9.04 9.41 27.17
N GLU A 285 10.22 8.88 27.42
CA GLU A 285 11.33 9.63 28.01
C GLU A 285 11.81 10.75 27.05
N CYS A 286 11.96 10.42 25.77
CA CYS A 286 12.40 11.34 24.73
C CYS A 286 11.39 12.44 24.40
N ARG A 287 10.11 12.34 24.82
CA ARG A 287 9.11 13.39 24.59
C ARG A 287 9.49 14.75 25.19
N LYS A 288 10.23 14.76 26.30
CA LYS A 288 10.79 15.99 26.91
C LYS A 288 12.25 16.22 26.53
N GLY A 289 12.78 15.41 25.61
CA GLY A 289 14.19 15.33 25.23
C GLY A 289 14.71 16.49 24.38
N PHE A 290 13.83 17.28 23.74
CA PHE A 290 14.23 18.34 22.82
C PHE A 290 15.21 19.36 23.42
N TYR A 291 15.01 19.73 24.69
CA TYR A 291 15.91 20.64 25.39
C TYR A 291 17.34 20.09 25.54
N TYR A 292 17.46 18.79 25.80
CA TYR A 292 18.76 18.11 25.92
C TYR A 292 19.41 17.88 24.56
N TYR A 293 18.59 17.62 23.53
CA TYR A 293 19.04 17.53 22.14
C TYR A 293 19.73 18.85 21.70
N GLN A 294 19.12 20.01 21.96
CA GLN A 294 19.71 21.31 21.61
C GLN A 294 21.05 21.59 22.30
N LYS A 295 21.33 20.94 23.43
CA LYS A 295 22.58 21.07 24.19
C LYS A 295 23.64 20.01 23.83
N GLY A 296 23.36 19.14 22.85
CA GLY A 296 24.33 18.15 22.36
C GLY A 296 24.47 16.89 23.24
N PHE A 297 23.46 16.55 24.04
CA PHE A 297 23.40 15.32 24.86
C PHE A 297 24.56 15.09 25.87
N THR A 298 25.30 16.13 26.26
CA THR A 298 26.60 15.95 26.93
C THR A 298 26.57 15.36 28.34
N ASP A 299 25.46 15.46 29.10
CA ASP A 299 25.48 15.11 30.55
C ASP A 299 24.20 14.48 31.12
N SER A 300 23.14 14.25 30.32
CA SER A 300 21.84 13.81 30.85
C SER A 300 21.63 12.29 30.88
N GLY A 301 22.47 11.51 30.20
CA GLY A 301 22.26 10.07 29.99
C GLY A 301 21.02 9.72 29.15
N LEU A 302 20.29 10.72 28.64
CA LEU A 302 19.11 10.54 27.80
C LEU A 302 19.54 10.46 26.33
N GLU A 303 19.56 9.25 25.77
CA GLU A 303 19.89 9.03 24.36
C GLU A 303 18.61 8.99 23.51
N CYS A 304 18.40 10.02 22.69
CA CYS A 304 17.22 10.12 21.80
C CYS A 304 17.62 10.12 20.32
N ASN A 305 18.67 9.38 19.98
CA ASN A 305 19.15 9.27 18.60
C ASN A 305 18.11 8.59 17.68
N ASP A 306 17.32 7.69 18.24
CA ASP A 306 16.19 7.05 17.56
C ASP A 306 15.19 8.09 17.06
N VAL A 307 14.88 9.12 17.86
CA VAL A 307 13.98 10.21 17.45
C VAL A 307 14.51 10.94 16.23
N VAL A 308 15.82 11.20 16.16
CA VAL A 308 16.46 11.86 15.00
C VAL A 308 16.37 10.97 13.76
N LEU A 309 16.56 9.66 13.89
CA LEU A 309 16.35 8.70 12.80
C LEU A 309 14.91 8.69 12.30
N PHE A 310 13.93 8.63 13.21
CA PHE A 310 12.51 8.64 12.84
C PHE A 310 12.09 9.98 12.21
N TRP A 311 12.67 11.09 12.67
CA TRP A 311 12.49 12.40 12.05
C TRP A 311 13.01 12.43 10.60
N ARG A 312 14.23 11.91 10.37
CA ARG A 312 14.85 11.79 9.02
C ARG A 312 13.95 11.01 8.08
N LEU A 313 13.45 9.86 8.55
CA LEU A 313 12.54 9.01 7.79
C LEU A 313 11.22 9.74 7.48
N GLN A 314 10.59 10.33 8.49
CA GLN A 314 9.31 11.05 8.34
C GLN A 314 9.43 12.19 7.32
N ARG A 315 10.51 12.98 7.42
CA ARG A 315 10.79 14.07 6.49
C ARG A 315 11.04 13.56 5.07
N MET A 316 11.79 12.46 4.92
CA MET A 316 12.00 11.82 3.62
C MET A 316 10.67 11.39 2.99
N LEU A 317 9.77 10.78 3.76
CA LEU A 317 8.45 10.38 3.27
C LEU A 317 7.61 11.58 2.83
N GLN A 318 7.59 12.66 3.62
CA GLN A 318 6.85 13.89 3.30
C GLN A 318 7.36 14.56 2.04
N ILE A 319 8.68 14.76 1.93
CA ILE A 319 9.29 15.43 0.77
C ILE A 319 9.12 14.57 -0.49
N THR A 320 9.30 13.25 -0.37
CA THR A 320 9.06 12.33 -1.50
C THR A 320 7.60 12.36 -1.94
N SER A 321 6.64 12.39 -1.02
CA SER A 321 5.21 12.48 -1.33
C SER A 321 4.87 13.76 -2.10
N ASN A 322 5.41 14.91 -1.66
CA ASN A 322 5.25 16.18 -2.37
C ASN A 322 5.92 16.14 -3.76
N ALA A 323 7.11 15.56 -3.88
CA ALA A 323 7.79 15.42 -5.17
C ALA A 323 6.98 14.53 -6.15
N LEU A 324 6.46 13.39 -5.70
CA LEU A 324 5.59 12.52 -6.50
C LEU A 324 4.30 13.21 -6.90
N ARG A 325 3.65 13.95 -5.98
CA ARG A 325 2.49 14.78 -6.30
C ARG A 325 2.81 15.79 -7.41
N GLN A 326 3.94 16.48 -7.32
CA GLN A 326 4.35 17.43 -8.36
C GLN A 326 4.57 16.74 -9.70
N GLN A 327 5.19 15.56 -9.71
CA GLN A 327 5.36 14.76 -10.94
C GLN A 327 3.99 14.36 -11.54
N VAL A 328 3.02 13.95 -10.71
CA VAL A 328 1.66 13.62 -11.16
C VAL A 328 0.94 14.81 -11.77
N VAL A 329 0.84 15.91 -11.01
CA VAL A 329 0.08 17.09 -11.44
C VAL A 329 0.70 17.74 -12.68
N ASN A 330 2.03 17.76 -12.77
CA ASN A 330 2.71 18.42 -13.87
C ASN A 330 2.77 17.57 -15.14
N ASN A 331 2.93 16.24 -15.00
CA ASN A 331 3.23 15.37 -16.14
C ASN A 331 2.37 14.10 -16.18
N GLU A 332 2.36 13.30 -15.11
CA GLU A 332 1.88 11.91 -15.20
C GLU A 332 0.36 11.80 -15.34
N ALA A 333 -0.42 12.72 -14.77
CA ALA A 333 -1.88 12.74 -14.98
C ALA A 333 -2.23 12.97 -16.46
N ARG A 334 -1.57 13.94 -17.11
CA ARG A 334 -1.73 14.21 -18.55
C ARG A 334 -1.19 13.07 -19.42
N ARG A 335 -0.09 12.42 -18.99
CA ARG A 335 0.43 11.24 -19.68
C ARG A 335 -0.58 10.09 -19.65
N LEU A 336 -1.16 9.81 -18.48
CA LEU A 336 -2.19 8.78 -18.32
C LEU A 336 -3.43 9.11 -19.16
N GLU A 337 -3.88 10.36 -19.17
CA GLU A 337 -5.00 10.81 -20.00
C GLU A 337 -4.76 10.54 -21.49
N ARG A 338 -3.56 10.84 -22.01
CA ARG A 338 -3.21 10.55 -23.40
C ARG A 338 -3.23 9.05 -23.68
N ILE A 339 -2.68 8.24 -22.78
CA ILE A 339 -2.67 6.78 -22.93
C ILE A 339 -4.08 6.21 -22.91
N ILE A 340 -4.96 6.71 -22.04
CA ILE A 340 -6.36 6.29 -22.00
C ILE A 340 -7.06 6.64 -23.32
N LYS A 341 -6.83 7.83 -23.88
CA LYS A 341 -7.34 8.22 -25.20
C LYS A 341 -6.87 7.27 -26.31
N GLU A 342 -5.56 6.99 -26.36
CA GLU A 342 -4.98 6.05 -27.33
C GLU A 342 -5.59 4.64 -27.20
N VAL A 343 -5.76 4.13 -25.97
CA VAL A 343 -6.39 2.83 -25.71
C VAL A 343 -7.86 2.82 -26.13
N LEU A 344 -8.60 3.89 -25.85
CA LEU A 344 -10.00 4.02 -26.27
C LEU A 344 -10.11 4.06 -27.79
N ASP A 345 -9.25 4.82 -28.47
CA ASP A 345 -9.26 4.89 -29.94
C ASP A 345 -8.94 3.51 -30.56
N GLU A 346 -7.94 2.79 -30.04
CA GLU A 346 -7.65 1.41 -30.47
C GLU A 346 -8.82 0.44 -30.25
N PHE A 347 -9.51 0.54 -29.11
CA PHE A 347 -10.69 -0.30 -28.84
C PHE A 347 -11.87 0.08 -29.73
N GLY A 348 -12.03 1.36 -30.07
CA GLY A 348 -13.09 1.83 -30.97
C GLY A 348 -12.94 1.33 -32.41
N GLU A 349 -11.70 1.13 -32.86
CA GLU A 349 -11.39 0.57 -34.20
C GLU A 349 -11.59 -0.95 -34.28
N ASP A 350 -11.44 -1.67 -33.15
CA ASP A 350 -11.56 -3.12 -33.07
C ASP A 350 -12.98 -3.58 -32.68
N GLN A 351 -13.80 -3.84 -33.70
CA GLN A 351 -15.17 -4.34 -33.56
C GLN A 351 -15.26 -5.69 -32.83
N ASP A 352 -14.25 -6.56 -32.93
CA ASP A 352 -14.24 -7.84 -32.22
C ASP A 352 -14.00 -7.64 -30.72
N THR A 353 -13.15 -6.68 -30.37
CA THR A 353 -12.94 -6.27 -28.97
C THR A 353 -14.19 -5.62 -28.40
N LEU A 354 -14.84 -4.70 -29.12
CA LEU A 354 -16.11 -4.11 -28.68
C LEU A 354 -17.20 -5.18 -28.50
N ALA A 355 -17.28 -6.16 -29.42
CA ALA A 355 -18.25 -7.24 -29.31
C ALA A 355 -18.08 -8.11 -28.05
N LYS A 356 -16.84 -8.25 -27.57
CA LYS A 356 -16.53 -8.98 -26.32
C LYS A 356 -16.81 -8.14 -25.08
N LEU A 357 -16.49 -6.85 -25.11
CA LEU A 357 -16.55 -5.95 -23.94
C LEU A 357 -17.93 -5.34 -23.71
N LEU A 358 -18.69 -5.07 -24.78
CA LEU A 358 -20.04 -4.50 -24.74
C LEU A 358 -21.05 -5.55 -25.20
N THR A 359 -21.36 -6.47 -24.30
CA THR A 359 -22.22 -7.63 -24.55
C THR A 359 -23.46 -7.64 -23.66
N GLY A 360 -24.49 -8.35 -24.11
CA GLY A 360 -25.72 -8.59 -23.35
C GLY A 360 -26.97 -8.54 -24.22
N PRO A 361 -28.13 -9.02 -23.70
CA PRO A 361 -29.39 -9.04 -24.44
C PRO A 361 -29.81 -7.66 -24.93
N ARG A 362 -29.49 -6.61 -24.14
CA ARG A 362 -29.75 -5.22 -24.49
C ARG A 362 -29.01 -4.76 -25.74
N VAL A 363 -27.72 -5.09 -25.86
CA VAL A 363 -26.92 -4.66 -27.03
C VAL A 363 -27.37 -5.40 -28.28
N GLN A 364 -27.57 -6.72 -28.16
CA GLN A 364 -27.98 -7.57 -29.28
C GLN A 364 -29.33 -7.12 -29.84
N LEU A 365 -30.32 -6.88 -28.98
CA LEU A 365 -31.65 -6.43 -29.40
C LEU A 365 -31.61 -5.04 -30.05
N ALA A 366 -30.80 -4.12 -29.53
CA ALA A 366 -30.63 -2.80 -30.14
C ALA A 366 -29.98 -2.86 -31.54
N GLU A 367 -28.96 -3.70 -31.72
CA GLU A 367 -28.31 -3.90 -33.02
C GLU A 367 -29.26 -4.55 -34.05
N GLU A 368 -30.05 -5.55 -33.63
CA GLU A 368 -31.06 -6.17 -34.50
C GLU A 368 -32.14 -5.17 -34.91
N LEU A 369 -32.61 -4.33 -33.99
CA LEU A 369 -33.55 -3.26 -34.28
C LEU A 369 -32.98 -2.24 -35.28
N LYS A 370 -31.72 -1.82 -35.11
CA LYS A 370 -31.05 -0.91 -36.05
C LYS A 370 -30.93 -1.54 -37.45
N LYS A 371 -30.57 -2.82 -37.54
CA LYS A 371 -30.53 -3.56 -38.82
C LYS A 371 -31.91 -3.62 -39.49
N VAL A 372 -32.96 -3.90 -38.73
CA VAL A 372 -34.33 -3.94 -39.27
C VAL A 372 -34.75 -2.56 -39.81
N ARG A 373 -34.46 -1.48 -39.08
CA ARG A 373 -34.76 -0.11 -39.56
C ARG A 373 -34.00 0.23 -40.83
N GLN A 374 -32.70 -0.08 -40.89
CA GLN A 374 -31.89 0.13 -42.11
C GLN A 374 -32.44 -0.64 -43.32
N ILE A 375 -32.92 -1.87 -43.13
CA ILE A 375 -33.55 -2.64 -44.20
C ILE A 375 -34.85 -1.97 -44.65
N GLN A 376 -35.67 -1.49 -43.72
CA GLN A 376 -36.92 -0.77 -44.04
C GLN A 376 -36.65 0.53 -44.80
N GLU A 377 -35.69 1.34 -44.35
CA GLU A 377 -35.29 2.57 -45.04
C GLU A 377 -34.82 2.28 -46.47
N LYS A 378 -33.95 1.28 -46.67
CA LYS A 378 -33.50 0.89 -48.02
C LYS A 378 -34.64 0.37 -48.89
N LEU A 379 -35.60 -0.34 -48.32
CA LEU A 379 -36.79 -0.79 -49.05
C LEU A 379 -37.67 0.40 -49.46
N GLU A 380 -37.84 1.39 -48.59
CA GLU A 380 -38.57 2.62 -48.91
C GLU A 380 -37.86 3.44 -50.00
N GLU A 381 -36.53 3.60 -49.90
CA GLU A 381 -35.71 4.23 -50.94
C GLU A 381 -35.83 3.50 -52.28
N PHE A 382 -35.80 2.17 -52.26
CA PHE A 382 -35.97 1.35 -53.46
C PHE A 382 -37.36 1.52 -54.07
N ILE A 383 -38.43 1.52 -53.25
CA ILE A 383 -39.80 1.78 -53.70
C ILE A 383 -39.92 3.19 -54.29
N GLN A 384 -39.31 4.19 -53.67
CA GLN A 384 -39.30 5.56 -54.18
C GLN A 384 -38.54 5.68 -55.51
N ALA A 385 -37.42 4.97 -55.66
CA ALA A 385 -36.68 4.91 -56.92
C ALA A 385 -37.50 4.25 -58.03
N LEU A 386 -38.14 3.11 -57.75
CA LEU A 386 -39.03 2.41 -58.69
C LEU A 386 -40.22 3.27 -59.12
N ASN A 387 -40.79 4.06 -58.20
CA ASN A 387 -41.90 4.96 -58.52
C ASN A 387 -41.47 6.21 -59.30
N LYS A 388 -40.18 6.55 -59.33
CA LYS A 388 -39.63 7.64 -60.17
C LYS A 388 -39.26 7.19 -61.58
N GLU A 389 -39.09 5.88 -61.79
CA GLU A 389 -38.81 5.29 -63.12
C GLU A 389 -40.08 4.94 -63.91
N LYS A 390 -41.26 5.01 -63.29
CA LYS A 390 -42.58 5.01 -63.95
C LYS A 390 -43.03 6.43 -64.23
#